data_AF-A0A179UMN6-F1
#
_entry.id   AF-A0A179UMN6-F1
#
_cell.length_a   1.000
_cell.length_b   1.000
_cell.length_c   1.000
_cell.angle_alpha   90.00
_cell.angle_beta   90.00
_cell.angle_gamma   90.00
#
_symmetry.space_group_name_H-M   'P 1'
#
loop_
_entity.id
_entity.type
_entity.pdbx_description
1 polymer ?
#
loop_
_entity_poly.entity_id
_entity_poly.type
_entity_poly.pdbx_seq_one_letter_code
_entity_poly.pdbx_strand_id
1 'polypeptide(L)'
;MSSKIHSVDVEKDAFSNAIPEIEILKRRKKEEIEKQQVLEIQELEKASKILGKQCLSEMNEEVLLILHAQARQLQEKKTYAQAAESAVSKPAVSKPAQNPEKTEKNTAHASIHRKVEKKMQKEKNFQISRNRRLILKVSNQDILQRNKLNSNLIFRIRNEINQQFFSQLMTDIEVQKPVIASIESSFFENSIILTTMPEFSAEFLIQNENLWKSAVESLLNTTILSERDEKWDKFILHDIPVEIFDCEEGMLLLKNELKEYNSIQLRKEPV
;
A
#
# COMPACT_ATOMS: atom_id res chain seq x y z
N MET A 1 0.01 -97.63 6.24
CA MET A 1 -1.07 -97.29 7.19
C MET A 1 -0.45 -97.25 8.58
N SER A 2 -0.37 -96.18 9.37
CA SER A 2 -0.81 -94.80 9.24
C SER A 2 -0.08 -93.98 10.30
N SER A 3 0.36 -92.77 9.95
CA SER A 3 0.96 -91.79 10.85
C SER A 3 -0.11 -91.18 11.77
N LYS A 4 0.22 -90.94 13.05
CA LYS A 4 -0.56 -90.02 13.89
C LYS A 4 0.38 -89.16 14.73
N ILE A 5 0.52 -87.93 14.29
CA ILE A 5 1.14 -86.80 15.00
C ILE A 5 0.00 -86.22 15.85
N HIS A 6 0.19 -85.98 17.15
CA HIS A 6 -0.65 -85.04 17.88
C HIS A 6 0.22 -84.05 18.65
N SER A 7 -0.07 -82.80 18.35
CA SER A 7 0.67 -81.59 18.67
C SER A 7 0.33 -81.09 20.07
N VAL A 8 1.28 -80.38 20.64
CA VAL A 8 1.26 -79.67 21.92
C VAL A 8 0.18 -78.57 21.91
N ASP A 9 -0.73 -78.60 22.87
CA ASP A 9 -1.61 -77.48 23.24
C ASP A 9 -0.95 -76.71 24.39
N VAL A 10 -0.30 -75.59 24.08
CA VAL A 10 0.02 -74.52 25.04
C VAL A 10 -0.27 -73.19 24.33
N GLU A 11 -0.79 -72.22 25.09
CA GLU A 11 -1.09 -70.83 24.71
C GLU A 11 -2.50 -70.53 24.16
N LYS A 12 -3.51 -70.55 25.04
CA LYS A 12 -4.78 -69.82 24.77
C LYS A 12 -5.14 -68.74 25.80
N ASP A 13 -4.44 -68.63 26.92
CA ASP A 13 -4.84 -67.70 28.00
C ASP A 13 -4.13 -66.33 27.98
N ALA A 14 -3.07 -66.13 27.18
CA ALA A 14 -2.35 -64.85 27.16
C ALA A 14 -3.01 -63.77 26.27
N PHE A 15 -3.79 -64.17 25.25
CA PHE A 15 -4.29 -63.24 24.23
C PHE A 15 -5.67 -62.64 24.53
N SER A 16 -6.44 -63.21 25.46
CA SER A 16 -7.81 -62.74 25.73
C SER A 16 -7.88 -61.51 26.65
N ASN A 17 -6.86 -61.27 27.48
CA ASN A 17 -6.81 -60.15 28.43
C ASN A 17 -6.12 -58.89 27.87
N ALA A 18 -5.36 -59.00 26.77
CA ALA A 18 -4.62 -57.87 26.19
C ALA A 18 -5.49 -56.96 25.30
N ILE A 19 -6.58 -57.49 24.71
CA ILE A 19 -7.47 -56.75 23.80
C ILE A 19 -8.23 -55.62 24.55
N PRO A 20 -8.80 -55.87 25.75
CA PRO A 20 -9.42 -54.80 26.56
C PRO A 20 -8.41 -53.73 27.03
N GLU A 21 -7.18 -54.12 27.35
CA GLU A 21 -6.16 -53.23 27.92
C GLU A 21 -5.64 -52.22 26.88
N ILE A 22 -5.45 -52.65 25.63
CA ILE A 22 -5.06 -51.76 24.52
C ILE A 22 -6.15 -50.73 24.22
N GLU A 23 -7.42 -51.11 24.32
CA GLU A 23 -8.54 -50.21 24.07
C GLU A 23 -8.65 -49.13 25.16
N ILE A 24 -8.42 -49.50 26.41
CA ILE A 24 -8.36 -48.57 27.55
C ILE A 24 -7.21 -47.57 27.37
N LEU A 25 -6.03 -48.03 26.94
CA LEU A 25 -4.87 -47.15 26.69
C LEU A 25 -5.12 -46.17 25.54
N LYS A 26 -5.80 -46.60 24.46
CA LYS A 26 -6.20 -45.70 23.36
C LYS A 26 -7.17 -44.62 23.84
N ARG A 27 -8.15 -44.97 24.68
CA ARG A 27 -9.09 -44.01 25.28
C ARG A 27 -8.37 -42.97 26.15
N ARG A 28 -7.49 -43.41 27.04
CA ARG A 28 -6.68 -42.50 27.88
C ARG A 28 -5.80 -41.56 27.06
N LYS A 29 -5.14 -42.08 26.02
CA LYS A 29 -4.31 -41.25 25.13
C LYS A 29 -5.13 -40.21 24.37
N LYS A 30 -6.35 -40.56 23.95
CA LYS A 30 -7.27 -39.62 23.30
C LYS A 30 -7.72 -38.51 24.26
N GLU A 31 -8.12 -38.87 25.48
CA GLU A 31 -8.51 -37.91 26.52
C GLU A 31 -7.37 -36.95 26.90
N GLU A 32 -6.13 -37.44 26.93
CA GLU A 32 -4.95 -36.60 27.21
C GLU A 32 -4.70 -35.58 26.10
N ILE A 33 -4.83 -36.00 24.83
CA ILE A 33 -4.69 -35.09 23.68
C ILE A 33 -5.79 -34.02 23.71
N GLU A 34 -7.02 -34.41 24.03
CA GLU A 34 -8.16 -33.50 24.11
C GLU A 34 -7.97 -32.48 25.24
N LYS A 35 -7.49 -32.92 26.42
CA LYS A 35 -7.14 -32.01 27.52
C LYS A 35 -6.03 -31.02 27.13
N GLN A 36 -5.00 -31.48 26.41
CA GLN A 36 -3.92 -30.62 25.96
C GLN A 36 -4.40 -29.56 24.97
N GLN A 37 -5.28 -29.93 24.03
CA GLN A 37 -5.89 -29.00 23.08
C GLN A 37 -6.76 -27.95 23.77
N VAL A 38 -7.55 -28.36 24.78
CA VAL A 38 -8.38 -27.42 25.56
C VAL A 38 -7.51 -26.42 26.32
N LEU A 39 -6.39 -26.87 26.90
CA LEU A 39 -5.45 -25.99 27.60
C LEU A 39 -4.85 -24.95 26.65
N GLU A 40 -4.40 -25.37 25.47
CA GLU A 40 -3.81 -24.51 24.44
C GLU A 40 -4.82 -23.47 23.93
N ILE A 41 -6.07 -23.88 23.67
CA ILE A 41 -7.15 -22.97 23.29
C ILE A 41 -7.38 -21.91 24.38
N GLN A 42 -7.40 -22.32 25.65
CA GLN A 42 -7.60 -21.39 26.77
C GLN A 42 -6.46 -20.37 26.90
N GLU A 43 -5.22 -20.76 26.63
CA GLU A 43 -4.08 -19.83 26.61
C GLU A 43 -4.18 -18.83 25.45
N LEU A 44 -4.55 -19.30 24.26
CA LEU A 44 -4.76 -18.46 23.09
C LEU A 44 -5.90 -17.45 23.29
N GLU A 45 -7.00 -17.85 23.93
CA GLU A 45 -8.09 -16.93 24.27
C GLU A 45 -7.66 -15.83 25.24
N LYS A 46 -6.85 -16.18 26.26
CA LYS A 46 -6.28 -15.18 27.19
C LYS A 46 -5.36 -14.21 26.45
N ALA A 47 -4.49 -14.70 25.58
CA ALA A 47 -3.59 -13.88 24.79
C ALA A 47 -4.35 -12.93 23.85
N SER A 48 -5.36 -13.44 23.14
CA SER A 48 -6.24 -12.64 22.28
C SER A 48 -6.97 -11.53 23.06
N LYS A 49 -7.46 -11.85 24.27
CA LYS A 49 -8.11 -10.86 25.15
C LYS A 49 -7.14 -9.76 25.63
N ILE A 50 -5.87 -10.09 25.85
CA ILE A 50 -4.84 -9.11 26.20
C ILE A 50 -4.51 -8.22 25.00
N LEU A 51 -4.29 -8.82 23.84
CA LEU A 51 -3.99 -8.10 22.60
C LEU A 51 -5.12 -7.15 22.19
N GLY A 52 -6.37 -7.58 22.31
CA GLY A 52 -7.54 -6.74 22.04
C GLY A 52 -7.61 -5.51 22.96
N LYS A 53 -7.27 -5.65 24.25
CA LYS A 53 -7.19 -4.52 25.18
C LYS A 53 -6.06 -3.56 24.79
N GLN A 54 -4.92 -4.08 24.36
CA GLN A 54 -3.76 -3.29 23.97
C GLN A 54 -4.02 -2.49 22.69
N CYS A 55 -4.67 -3.11 21.69
CA CYS A 55 -5.08 -2.44 20.45
C CYS A 55 -6.11 -1.32 20.73
N LEU A 56 -7.06 -1.55 21.65
CA LEU A 56 -8.01 -0.51 22.07
C LEU A 56 -7.34 0.66 22.79
N SER A 57 -6.31 0.42 23.62
CA SER A 57 -5.56 1.51 24.26
C SER A 57 -4.72 2.33 23.27
N GLU A 58 -4.06 1.67 22.31
CA GLU A 58 -3.25 2.34 21.29
C GLU A 58 -4.11 3.23 20.39
N MET A 59 -5.28 2.73 19.98
CA MET A 59 -6.21 3.49 19.15
C MET A 59 -6.76 4.73 19.89
N ASN A 60 -6.94 4.65 21.20
CA ASN A 60 -7.36 5.80 22.02
C ASN A 60 -6.25 6.86 22.13
N GLU A 61 -4.98 6.46 22.25
CA GLU A 61 -3.83 7.38 22.28
C GLU A 61 -3.64 8.09 20.93
N GLU A 62 -3.76 7.37 19.81
CA GLU A 62 -3.69 7.98 18.47
C GLU A 62 -4.82 9.00 18.24
N VAL A 63 -6.05 8.67 18.67
CA VAL A 63 -7.18 9.60 18.59
C VAL A 63 -6.93 10.85 19.44
N LEU A 64 -6.35 10.71 20.63
CA LEU A 64 -6.00 11.84 21.50
C LEU A 64 -4.95 12.77 20.86
N LEU A 65 -3.94 12.20 20.20
CA LEU A 65 -2.92 12.94 19.46
C LEU A 65 -3.49 13.71 18.26
N ILE A 66 -4.40 13.08 17.49
CA ILE A 66 -5.09 13.73 16.37
C ILE A 66 -5.97 14.88 16.86
N LEU A 67 -6.69 14.69 17.96
CA LEU A 67 -7.53 15.73 18.57
C LEU A 67 -6.70 16.92 19.04
N HIS A 68 -5.54 16.66 19.66
CA HIS A 68 -4.62 17.71 20.10
C HIS A 68 -3.99 18.47 18.91
N ALA A 69 -3.63 17.75 17.84
CA ALA A 69 -3.14 18.36 16.60
C ALA A 69 -4.21 19.25 15.93
N GLN A 70 -5.47 18.80 15.87
CA GLN A 70 -6.58 19.60 15.36
C GLN A 70 -6.88 20.81 16.24
N ALA A 71 -6.82 20.68 17.57
CA ALA A 71 -7.00 21.78 18.51
C ALA A 71 -5.92 22.85 18.33
N ARG A 72 -4.66 22.45 18.11
CA ARG A 72 -3.52 23.36 17.84
C ARG A 72 -3.71 24.12 16.54
N GLN A 73 -4.10 23.43 15.45
CA GLN A 73 -4.42 24.09 14.17
C GLN A 73 -5.59 25.07 14.28
N LEU A 74 -6.58 24.78 15.13
CA LEU A 74 -7.72 25.68 15.36
C LEU A 74 -7.30 26.94 16.16
N GLN A 75 -6.39 26.80 17.12
CA GLN A 75 -5.82 27.94 17.84
C GLN A 75 -4.98 28.83 16.93
N GLU A 76 -4.12 28.25 16.09
CA GLU A 76 -3.31 29.02 15.11
C GLU A 76 -4.18 29.80 14.11
N LYS A 77 -5.30 29.21 13.66
CA LYS A 77 -6.28 29.89 12.79
C LYS A 77 -6.99 31.05 13.51
N LYS A 78 -7.26 30.93 14.82
CA LYS A 78 -7.85 32.03 15.61
C LYS A 78 -6.86 33.19 15.79
N THR A 79 -5.57 32.89 16.01
CA THR A 79 -4.52 33.91 16.13
C THR A 79 -4.30 34.69 14.83
N TYR A 80 -4.35 34.01 13.68
CA TYR A 80 -4.25 34.67 12.37
C TYR A 80 -5.46 35.54 12.03
N ALA A 81 -6.67 35.14 12.44
CA ALA A 81 -7.88 35.95 12.25
C ALA A 81 -7.88 37.22 13.13
N GLN A 82 -7.44 37.11 14.39
CA GLN A 82 -7.33 38.28 15.28
C GLN A 82 -6.23 39.25 14.86
N ALA A 83 -5.11 38.78 14.31
CA ALA A 83 -4.06 39.63 13.75
C ALA A 83 -4.54 40.41 12.49
N ALA A 84 -5.41 39.81 11.68
CA ALA A 84 -6.01 40.48 10.52
C ALA A 84 -7.07 41.53 10.91
N GLU A 85 -7.83 41.30 11.99
CA GLU A 85 -8.81 42.26 12.50
C GLU A 85 -8.16 43.45 13.24
N SER A 86 -6.98 43.25 13.81
CA SER A 86 -6.22 44.30 14.53
C SER A 86 -5.51 45.29 13.60
N ALA A 87 -5.35 44.97 12.31
CA ALA A 87 -4.68 45.82 11.33
C ALA A 87 -5.60 46.88 10.69
N VAL A 88 -6.89 46.94 11.07
CA VAL A 88 -7.87 47.89 10.50
C VAL A 88 -8.59 48.65 11.62
N SER A 89 -7.95 49.69 12.18
CA SER A 89 -8.57 50.70 13.06
C SER A 89 -7.68 51.97 13.12
N LYS A 90 -7.78 52.98 12.23
CA LYS A 90 -8.67 54.21 12.17
C LYS A 90 -7.80 55.50 12.31
N PRO A 91 -8.27 56.76 12.03
CA PRO A 91 -9.32 57.32 11.13
C PRO A 91 -8.73 58.42 10.16
N ALA A 92 -9.37 59.06 9.15
CA ALA A 92 -10.52 59.97 9.17
C ALA A 92 -10.80 60.58 7.75
N VAL A 93 -12.10 60.70 7.42
CA VAL A 93 -12.82 61.77 6.67
C VAL A 93 -12.38 62.17 5.23
N SER A 94 -13.22 61.84 4.23
CA SER A 94 -14.11 62.80 3.52
C SER A 94 -14.92 62.12 2.40
N LYS A 95 -16.19 62.51 2.29
CA LYS A 95 -17.12 62.26 1.17
C LYS A 95 -17.36 63.64 0.50
N PRO A 96 -17.65 63.74 -0.81
CA PRO A 96 -19.05 63.55 -1.22
C PRO A 96 -19.29 62.81 -2.54
N ALA A 97 -20.51 62.27 -2.59
CA ALA A 97 -21.35 61.76 -3.67
C ALA A 97 -20.90 61.84 -5.14
N GLN A 98 -21.00 60.70 -5.85
CA GLN A 98 -21.62 60.62 -7.19
C GLN A 98 -22.15 59.18 -7.47
N ASN A 99 -23.20 59.12 -8.29
CA ASN A 99 -24.19 58.05 -8.49
C ASN A 99 -23.67 56.69 -9.05
N PRO A 100 -24.49 55.62 -9.02
CA PRO A 100 -24.13 54.29 -9.49
C PRO A 100 -24.45 54.13 -10.98
N GLU A 101 -23.45 53.79 -11.79
CA GLU A 101 -23.68 53.32 -13.16
C GLU A 101 -23.27 51.84 -13.26
N LYS A 102 -24.22 51.04 -13.70
CA LYS A 102 -24.14 49.59 -13.90
C LYS A 102 -22.99 49.25 -14.86
N THR A 103 -22.16 48.28 -14.49
CA THR A 103 -21.54 47.39 -15.48
C THR A 103 -21.38 46.00 -14.86
N GLU A 104 -22.35 45.13 -15.14
CA GLU A 104 -22.19 43.68 -15.06
C GLU A 104 -21.18 43.25 -16.12
N LYS A 105 -19.96 42.82 -15.73
CA LYS A 105 -19.10 41.93 -16.56
C LYS A 105 -17.85 41.42 -15.82
N ASN A 106 -17.98 40.92 -14.58
CA ASN A 106 -16.78 40.54 -13.79
C ASN A 106 -16.80 39.08 -13.26
N THR A 107 -17.87 38.32 -13.52
CA THR A 107 -18.04 36.98 -12.92
C THR A 107 -17.25 35.88 -13.67
N ALA A 108 -16.92 36.09 -14.95
CA ALA A 108 -16.20 35.10 -15.76
C ALA A 108 -14.68 35.04 -15.46
N HIS A 109 -14.03 36.19 -15.25
CA HIS A 109 -12.57 36.25 -15.02
C HIS A 109 -12.15 35.65 -13.68
N ALA A 110 -12.95 35.82 -12.62
CA ALA A 110 -12.69 35.20 -11.31
C ALA A 110 -12.86 33.67 -11.32
N SER A 111 -13.80 33.14 -12.11
CA SER A 111 -14.02 31.71 -12.30
C SER A 111 -12.87 31.03 -13.07
N ILE A 112 -12.37 31.68 -14.12
CA ILE A 112 -11.24 31.18 -14.91
C ILE A 112 -9.95 31.17 -14.06
N HIS A 113 -9.66 32.23 -13.31
CA HIS A 113 -8.50 32.29 -12.41
C HIS A 113 -8.54 31.16 -11.37
N ARG A 114 -9.70 30.95 -10.72
CA ARG A 114 -9.88 29.87 -9.72
C ARG A 114 -9.75 28.47 -10.33
N LYS A 115 -10.08 28.30 -11.62
CA LYS A 115 -9.95 27.03 -12.35
C LYS A 115 -8.49 26.75 -12.76
N VAL A 116 -7.74 27.79 -13.16
CA VAL A 116 -6.31 27.69 -13.47
C VAL A 116 -5.50 27.38 -12.21
N GLU A 117 -5.77 28.06 -11.11
CA GLU A 117 -5.07 27.88 -9.83
C GLU A 117 -5.32 26.48 -9.22
N LYS A 118 -6.57 25.97 -9.31
CA LYS A 118 -6.89 24.57 -8.96
C LYS A 118 -6.16 23.55 -9.84
N LYS A 119 -6.01 23.82 -11.14
CA LYS A 119 -5.24 22.94 -12.05
C LYS A 119 -3.76 22.93 -11.69
N MET A 120 -3.16 24.10 -11.42
CA MET A 120 -1.75 24.19 -10.99
C MET A 120 -1.51 23.50 -9.65
N GLN A 121 -2.41 23.63 -8.67
CA GLN A 121 -2.28 22.94 -7.39
C GLN A 121 -2.42 21.43 -7.53
N LYS A 122 -3.34 20.96 -8.39
CA LYS A 122 -3.50 19.55 -8.70
C LYS A 122 -2.22 19.00 -9.33
N GLU A 123 -1.65 19.70 -10.30
CA GLU A 123 -0.39 19.31 -10.95
C GLU A 123 0.77 19.20 -9.96
N LYS A 124 0.93 20.19 -9.07
CA LYS A 124 1.94 20.14 -8.00
C LYS A 124 1.76 18.91 -7.10
N ASN A 125 0.53 18.59 -6.72
CA ASN A 125 0.24 17.40 -5.91
C ASN A 125 0.54 16.10 -6.67
N PHE A 126 0.27 16.05 -7.98
CA PHE A 126 0.64 14.91 -8.83
C PHE A 126 2.16 14.73 -8.87
N GLN A 127 2.91 15.81 -9.09
CA GLN A 127 4.36 15.74 -9.11
C GLN A 127 4.95 15.29 -7.77
N ILE A 128 4.40 15.78 -6.64
CA ILE A 128 4.80 15.33 -5.30
C ILE A 128 4.54 13.82 -5.14
N SER A 129 3.40 13.31 -5.63
CA SER A 129 3.09 11.88 -5.56
C SER A 129 4.03 11.03 -6.43
N ARG A 130 4.37 11.51 -7.63
CA ARG A 130 5.32 10.84 -8.54
C ARG A 130 6.72 10.75 -7.94
N ASN A 131 7.21 11.84 -7.35
CA ASN A 131 8.52 11.87 -6.71
C ASN A 131 8.65 10.91 -5.53
N ARG A 132 7.53 10.43 -4.97
CA ARG A 132 7.48 9.45 -3.87
C ARG A 132 7.25 8.02 -4.33
N ARG A 133 6.95 7.81 -5.62
CA ARG A 133 6.60 6.50 -6.16
C ARG A 133 7.75 5.88 -6.92
N LEU A 134 8.09 4.66 -6.54
CA LEU A 134 9.01 3.81 -7.28
C LEU A 134 8.22 2.66 -7.91
N ILE A 135 8.47 2.41 -9.20
CA ILE A 135 7.83 1.34 -9.96
C ILE A 135 8.80 0.16 -10.02
N LEU A 136 8.37 -0.99 -9.52
CA LEU A 136 9.08 -2.25 -9.64
C LEU A 136 8.45 -3.07 -10.76
N LYS A 137 9.20 -3.30 -11.83
CA LYS A 137 8.85 -4.26 -12.87
C LYS A 137 9.33 -5.64 -12.45
N VAL A 138 8.41 -6.60 -12.48
CA VAL A 138 8.66 -7.97 -12.07
C VAL A 138 8.83 -8.82 -13.32
N SER A 139 9.90 -9.61 -13.38
CA SER A 139 10.20 -10.43 -14.57
C SER A 139 9.17 -11.54 -14.77
N ASN A 140 8.70 -12.14 -13.68
CA ASN A 140 7.62 -13.13 -13.71
C ASN A 140 6.27 -12.48 -13.34
N GLN A 141 5.42 -12.26 -14.35
CA GLN A 141 4.11 -11.64 -14.20
C GLN A 141 3.10 -12.52 -13.45
N ASP A 142 3.32 -13.83 -13.36
CA ASP A 142 2.39 -14.74 -12.67
C ASP A 142 2.31 -14.44 -11.18
N ILE A 143 3.35 -13.83 -10.60
CA ILE A 143 3.39 -13.41 -9.19
C ILE A 143 2.50 -12.19 -8.94
N LEU A 144 2.29 -11.38 -9.97
CA LEU A 144 1.50 -10.15 -9.90
C LEU A 144 -0.01 -10.39 -9.97
N GLN A 145 -0.42 -11.61 -10.35
CA GLN A 145 -1.82 -11.98 -10.36
C GLN A 145 -2.43 -11.83 -8.95
N ARG A 146 -3.63 -11.26 -8.88
CA ARG A 146 -4.38 -10.92 -7.65
C ARG A 146 -4.36 -11.95 -6.51
N ASN A 147 -4.20 -13.24 -6.83
CA ASN A 147 -4.21 -14.32 -5.85
C ASN A 147 -2.84 -14.60 -5.20
N LYS A 148 -1.73 -14.12 -5.79
CA LYS A 148 -0.35 -14.32 -5.26
C LYS A 148 0.20 -13.10 -4.51
N LEU A 149 -0.03 -11.88 -5.01
CA LEU A 149 0.20 -10.65 -4.26
C LEU A 149 -0.93 -10.40 -3.24
N ASN A 150 -1.00 -11.26 -2.22
CA ASN A 150 -1.94 -11.09 -1.12
C ASN A 150 -1.47 -9.99 -0.16
N SER A 151 -2.39 -9.48 0.67
CA SER A 151 -2.11 -8.45 1.67
C SER A 151 -0.97 -8.84 2.62
N ASN A 152 -0.88 -10.11 3.01
CA ASN A 152 0.19 -10.60 3.90
C ASN A 152 1.58 -10.48 3.27
N LEU A 153 1.72 -10.80 1.98
CA LEU A 153 2.97 -10.66 1.25
C LEU A 153 3.33 -9.17 1.08
N ILE A 154 2.35 -8.33 0.76
CA ILE A 154 2.51 -6.87 0.69
C ILE A 154 3.04 -6.31 2.02
N PHE A 155 2.42 -6.68 3.14
CA PHE A 155 2.88 -6.24 4.47
C PHE A 155 4.27 -6.78 4.80
N ARG A 156 4.57 -8.03 4.45
CA ARG A 156 5.89 -8.63 4.66
C ARG A 156 6.96 -7.87 3.88
N ILE A 157 6.74 -7.62 2.59
CA ILE A 157 7.68 -6.85 1.75
C ILE A 157 7.90 -5.45 2.32
N ARG A 158 6.82 -4.74 2.68
CA ARG A 158 6.92 -3.40 3.27
C ARG A 158 7.75 -3.40 4.54
N ASN A 159 7.47 -4.33 5.44
CA ASN A 159 8.15 -4.41 6.73
C ASN A 159 9.61 -4.82 6.55
N GLU A 160 9.90 -5.76 5.65
CA GLU A 160 11.27 -6.18 5.34
C GLU A 160 12.10 -5.01 4.82
N ILE A 161 11.60 -4.25 3.83
CA ILE A 161 12.31 -3.08 3.30
C ILE A 161 12.59 -2.07 4.43
N ASN A 162 11.58 -1.76 5.23
CA ASN A 162 11.74 -0.81 6.34
C ASN A 162 12.75 -1.33 7.39
N GLN A 163 12.78 -2.62 7.68
CA GLN A 163 13.77 -3.23 8.58
C GLN A 163 15.20 -3.12 8.02
N GLN A 164 15.41 -3.37 6.73
CA GLN A 164 16.73 -3.22 6.11
C GLN A 164 17.26 -1.78 6.26
N PHE A 165 16.38 -0.78 6.06
CA PHE A 165 16.74 0.61 6.31
C PHE A 165 17.03 0.88 7.79
N PHE A 166 16.23 0.36 8.72
CA PHE A 166 16.48 0.54 10.15
C PHE A 166 17.78 -0.11 10.64
N SER A 167 18.13 -1.28 10.11
CA SER A 167 19.36 -1.98 10.47
C SER A 167 20.61 -1.24 10.00
N GLN A 168 20.55 -0.56 8.85
CA GLN A 168 21.72 0.09 8.25
C GLN A 168 21.87 1.58 8.65
N LEU A 169 20.77 2.31 8.92
CA LEU A 169 20.78 3.75 9.26
C LEU A 169 21.00 4.06 10.76
N MET A 170 21.44 3.09 11.57
CA MET A 170 21.56 3.23 13.04
C MET A 170 22.54 4.31 13.56
N THR A 171 23.09 5.19 12.72
CA THR A 171 24.07 6.21 13.13
C THR A 171 23.49 7.60 13.40
N ASP A 172 22.35 7.99 12.82
CA ASP A 172 21.83 9.35 13.00
C ASP A 172 20.46 9.38 13.70
N ILE A 173 20.50 9.89 14.92
CA ILE A 173 19.40 10.03 15.85
C ILE A 173 18.49 11.17 15.39
N GLU A 174 17.34 10.84 14.82
CA GLU A 174 16.08 11.56 15.00
C GLU A 174 14.91 10.71 14.46
N VAL A 175 14.38 9.85 15.34
CA VAL A 175 13.12 9.09 15.17
C VAL A 175 13.08 8.22 13.91
N GLN A 176 13.38 6.93 14.09
CA GLN A 176 13.24 5.85 13.09
C GLN A 176 11.84 5.85 12.46
N LYS A 177 11.67 6.60 11.38
CA LYS A 177 10.44 6.61 10.58
C LYS A 177 10.56 5.59 9.46
N PRO A 178 9.47 4.84 9.16
CA PRO A 178 9.47 3.92 8.04
C PRO A 178 9.76 4.68 6.74
N VAL A 179 10.54 4.06 5.84
CA VAL A 179 10.85 4.66 4.53
C VAL A 179 9.70 4.43 3.56
N ILE A 180 9.09 3.23 3.59
CA ILE A 180 7.96 2.83 2.76
C ILE A 180 6.65 2.99 3.52
N ALA A 181 5.73 3.77 2.94
CA ALA A 181 4.37 3.96 3.43
C ALA A 181 3.43 2.86 2.94
N SER A 182 3.43 2.59 1.63
CA SER A 182 2.55 1.60 1.02
C SER A 182 3.21 0.85 -0.13
N ILE A 183 2.68 -0.34 -0.41
CA ILE A 183 3.03 -1.18 -1.54
C ILE A 183 1.73 -1.59 -2.20
N GLU A 184 1.61 -1.35 -3.49
CA GLU A 184 0.40 -1.61 -4.27
C GLU A 184 0.76 -2.34 -5.56
N SER A 185 -0.11 -3.23 -6.03
CA SER A 185 0.00 -3.71 -7.41
C SER A 185 -0.51 -2.62 -8.35
N SER A 186 0.14 -2.49 -9.50
CA SER A 186 -0.36 -1.61 -10.56
C SER A 186 -1.74 -2.10 -11.02
N PHE A 187 -2.60 -1.19 -11.48
CA PHE A 187 -3.94 -1.51 -11.96
C PHE A 187 -3.98 -2.59 -13.05
N PHE A 188 -2.94 -2.66 -13.88
CA PHE A 188 -2.79 -3.67 -14.94
C PHE A 188 -1.96 -4.89 -14.51
N GLU A 189 -1.68 -5.05 -13.20
CA GLU A 189 -0.93 -6.18 -12.64
C GLU A 189 0.43 -6.44 -13.33
N ASN A 190 1.05 -5.38 -13.86
CA ASN A 190 2.33 -5.44 -14.59
C ASN A 190 3.52 -4.96 -13.76
N SER A 191 3.26 -4.31 -12.64
CA SER A 191 4.29 -3.71 -11.79
C SER A 191 3.81 -3.63 -10.34
N ILE A 192 4.74 -3.50 -9.41
CA ILE A 192 4.48 -3.16 -8.01
C ILE A 192 4.88 -1.69 -7.83
N ILE A 193 4.06 -0.93 -7.12
CA ILE A 193 4.27 0.49 -6.83
C ILE A 193 4.64 0.58 -5.36
N LEU A 194 5.85 1.05 -5.08
CA LEU A 194 6.28 1.44 -3.74
C LEU A 194 6.01 2.93 -3.55
N THR A 195 5.33 3.32 -2.48
CA THR A 195 5.17 4.72 -2.10
C THR A 195 5.97 4.99 -0.83
N THR A 196 6.88 5.96 -0.89
CA THR A 196 7.65 6.40 0.27
C THR A 196 6.83 7.26 1.23
N MET A 197 7.30 7.35 2.48
CA MET A 197 6.84 8.37 3.42
C MET A 197 7.19 9.78 2.90
N PRO A 198 6.47 10.84 3.32
CA PRO A 198 6.62 12.19 2.78
C PRO A 198 8.02 12.80 2.81
N GLU A 199 8.87 12.28 3.69
CA GLU A 199 10.23 12.73 3.98
C GLU A 199 11.27 12.12 3.02
N PHE A 200 10.91 11.02 2.35
CA PHE A 200 11.80 10.30 1.43
C PHE A 200 11.28 10.38 0.00
N SER A 201 12.20 10.30 -0.96
CA SER A 201 11.90 10.29 -2.39
C SER A 201 12.15 8.90 -3.01
N ALA A 202 11.60 8.68 -4.20
CA ALA A 202 11.93 7.51 -5.01
C ALA A 202 13.42 7.46 -5.40
N GLU A 203 14.08 8.62 -5.51
CA GLU A 203 15.52 8.70 -5.76
C GLU A 203 16.33 8.13 -4.59
N PHE A 204 15.91 8.40 -3.35
CA PHE A 204 16.53 7.83 -2.16
C PHE A 204 16.46 6.29 -2.18
N LEU A 205 15.35 5.72 -2.65
CA LEU A 205 15.23 4.26 -2.78
C LEU A 205 16.15 3.68 -3.86
N ILE A 206 16.33 4.38 -4.98
CA ILE A 206 17.23 3.96 -6.07
C ILE A 206 18.70 4.04 -5.62
N GLN A 207 19.07 5.11 -4.90
CA GLN A 207 20.42 5.27 -4.36
C GLN A 207 20.79 4.16 -3.38
N ASN A 208 19.82 3.66 -2.64
CA ASN A 208 19.98 2.60 -1.63
C ASN A 208 19.41 1.25 -2.10
N GLU A 209 19.36 1.01 -3.41
CA GLU A 209 18.78 -0.21 -3.99
C GLU A 209 19.44 -1.48 -3.47
N ASN A 210 20.74 -1.43 -3.18
CA ASN A 210 21.51 -2.53 -2.61
C ASN A 210 21.01 -3.00 -1.23
N LEU A 211 20.31 -2.15 -0.47
CA LEU A 211 19.84 -2.50 0.88
C LEU A 211 18.60 -3.37 0.85
N TRP A 212 17.69 -3.13 -0.10
CA TRP A 212 16.36 -3.74 -0.07
C TRP A 212 16.08 -4.65 -1.26
N LYS A 213 16.75 -4.46 -2.40
CA LYS A 213 16.45 -5.22 -3.64
C LYS A 213 16.53 -6.72 -3.44
N SER A 214 17.62 -7.21 -2.86
CA SER A 214 17.84 -8.64 -2.61
C SER A 214 16.75 -9.26 -1.73
N ALA A 215 16.34 -8.53 -0.68
CA ALA A 215 15.28 -8.99 0.22
C ALA A 215 13.93 -9.10 -0.51
N VAL A 216 13.61 -8.13 -1.37
CA VAL A 216 12.38 -8.14 -2.17
C VAL A 216 12.40 -9.23 -3.24
N GLU A 217 13.53 -9.44 -3.92
CA GLU A 217 13.69 -10.52 -4.92
C GLU A 217 13.55 -11.90 -4.28
N SER A 218 14.09 -12.07 -3.08
CA SER A 218 13.93 -13.30 -2.28
C SER A 218 12.46 -13.55 -1.91
N LEU A 219 11.75 -12.52 -1.46
CA LEU A 219 10.32 -12.64 -1.11
C LEU A 219 9.43 -12.92 -2.33
N LEU A 220 9.79 -12.38 -3.49
CA LEU A 220 9.03 -12.55 -4.73
C LEU A 220 9.51 -13.76 -5.56
N ASN A 221 10.65 -14.37 -5.22
CA ASN A 221 11.32 -15.40 -6.02
C ASN A 221 11.52 -15.00 -7.50
N THR A 222 11.87 -13.74 -7.74
CA THR A 222 12.00 -13.20 -9.11
C THR A 222 12.87 -11.96 -9.12
N THR A 223 13.45 -11.68 -10.28
CA THR A 223 14.26 -10.47 -10.50
C THR A 223 13.36 -9.25 -10.70
N ILE A 224 13.72 -8.16 -10.03
CA ILE A 224 13.00 -6.89 -10.12
C ILE A 224 13.85 -5.79 -10.79
N LEU A 225 13.18 -4.92 -11.52
CA LEU A 225 13.76 -3.70 -12.11
C LEU A 225 13.06 -2.48 -11.52
N SER A 226 13.83 -1.57 -10.94
CA SER A 226 13.36 -0.30 -10.37
C SER A 226 13.30 0.78 -11.46
N GLU A 227 12.23 1.56 -11.50
CA GLU A 227 12.07 2.73 -12.38
C GLU A 227 11.31 3.84 -11.65
N ARG A 228 11.67 5.11 -11.88
CA ARG A 228 10.92 6.26 -11.35
C ARG A 228 9.57 6.42 -12.05
N ASP A 229 8.58 6.95 -11.33
CA ASP A 229 7.27 7.30 -11.89
C ASP A 229 7.33 8.62 -12.70
N GLU A 230 8.10 8.62 -13.80
CA GLU A 230 8.36 9.82 -14.63
C GLU A 230 7.67 9.79 -16.00
N LYS A 231 7.19 8.63 -16.46
CA LYS A 231 6.85 8.41 -17.89
C LYS A 231 5.35 8.29 -18.18
N TRP A 232 4.54 9.22 -17.69
CA TRP A 232 3.11 9.21 -18.05
C TRP A 232 2.60 10.61 -18.38
N ASP A 233 2.72 10.96 -19.65
CA ASP A 233 2.01 12.09 -20.24
C ASP A 233 0.77 11.61 -20.99
N LYS A 234 -0.36 12.24 -20.69
CA LYS A 234 -1.61 12.05 -21.42
C LYS A 234 -1.63 13.04 -22.58
N PHE A 235 -1.28 12.58 -23.77
CA PHE A 235 -1.44 13.36 -24.99
C PHE A 235 -2.91 13.33 -25.42
N ILE A 236 -3.49 14.51 -25.60
CA ILE A 236 -4.81 14.69 -26.21
C ILE A 236 -4.55 15.54 -27.44
N LEU A 237 -4.70 14.95 -28.61
CA LEU A 237 -4.56 15.64 -29.88
C LEU A 237 -5.93 16.22 -30.25
N HIS A 238 -5.98 17.54 -30.49
CA HIS A 238 -7.16 18.23 -30.98
C HIS A 238 -6.98 18.52 -32.47
N ASP A 239 -8.06 18.52 -33.24
CA ASP A 239 -8.11 18.94 -34.66
C ASP A 239 -7.26 18.11 -35.63
N ILE A 240 -6.89 16.89 -35.26
CA ILE A 240 -6.35 15.91 -36.21
C ILE A 240 -7.54 15.16 -36.82
N PRO A 241 -7.70 15.14 -38.17
CA PRO A 241 -8.66 14.27 -38.80
C PRO A 241 -8.34 12.83 -38.43
N VAL A 242 -9.09 12.25 -37.50
CA VAL A 242 -8.94 10.84 -37.10
C VAL A 242 -9.61 9.91 -38.11
N GLU A 243 -10.35 10.45 -39.08
CA GLU A 243 -11.04 9.70 -40.14
C GLU A 243 -10.08 8.81 -40.96
N ILE A 244 -8.85 9.29 -41.20
CA ILE A 244 -7.79 8.50 -41.88
C ILE A 244 -7.23 7.37 -41.01
N PHE A 245 -7.52 7.43 -39.72
CA PHE A 245 -7.05 6.54 -38.66
C PHE A 245 -8.19 5.70 -38.08
N ASP A 246 -9.45 5.93 -38.47
CA ASP A 246 -10.67 5.24 -38.00
C ASP A 246 -10.86 3.88 -38.71
N CYS A 247 -9.75 3.29 -39.17
CA CYS A 247 -9.66 1.96 -39.73
C CYS A 247 -8.44 1.25 -39.14
N GLU A 248 -8.49 -0.08 -39.05
CA GLU A 248 -7.46 -0.90 -38.42
C GLU A 248 -6.06 -0.64 -39.01
N GLU A 249 -6.00 -0.43 -40.33
CA GLU A 249 -4.77 -0.15 -41.07
C GLU A 249 -4.20 1.24 -40.75
N GLY A 250 -5.08 2.25 -40.58
CA GLY A 250 -4.71 3.59 -40.14
C GLY A 250 -4.18 3.60 -38.70
N MET A 251 -4.83 2.86 -37.78
CA MET A 251 -4.33 2.68 -36.42
C MET A 251 -2.97 1.99 -36.37
N LEU A 252 -2.73 1.02 -37.26
CA LEU A 252 -1.44 0.35 -37.37
C LEU A 252 -0.34 1.28 -37.87
N LEU A 253 -0.64 2.13 -38.86
CA LEU A 253 0.28 3.14 -39.37
C LEU A 253 0.66 4.13 -38.27
N LEU A 254 -0.32 4.66 -37.55
CA LEU A 254 -0.08 5.57 -36.43
C LEU A 254 0.79 4.92 -35.34
N LYS A 255 0.52 3.66 -35.01
CA LYS A 255 1.30 2.88 -34.04
C LYS A 255 2.76 2.70 -34.48
N ASN A 256 2.99 2.44 -35.76
CA ASN A 256 4.33 2.28 -36.32
C ASN A 256 5.06 3.63 -36.35
N GLU A 257 4.41 4.69 -36.83
CA GLU A 257 5.00 6.03 -36.90
C GLU A 257 5.38 6.57 -35.51
N LEU A 258 4.50 6.40 -34.51
CA LEU A 258 4.80 6.79 -33.13
C LEU A 258 5.99 6.01 -32.54
N LYS A 259 6.15 4.73 -32.87
CA LYS A 259 7.30 3.93 -32.42
C LYS A 259 8.58 4.31 -33.14
N GLU A 260 8.52 4.50 -34.45
CA GLU A 260 9.67 4.72 -35.32
C GLU A 260 10.25 6.13 -35.18
N TYR A 261 9.38 7.15 -35.09
CA TYR A 261 9.82 8.55 -35.08
C TYR A 261 9.90 9.18 -33.69
N ASN A 262 9.18 8.66 -32.69
CA ASN A 262 9.14 9.28 -31.36
C ASN A 262 9.87 8.47 -30.27
N SER A 263 10.38 7.26 -30.58
CA SER A 263 10.94 6.34 -29.57
C SER A 263 9.96 6.06 -28.40
N ILE A 264 8.65 6.21 -28.63
CA ILE A 264 7.61 5.99 -27.62
C ILE A 264 7.09 4.56 -27.77
N GLN A 265 7.03 3.82 -26.67
CA GLN A 265 6.37 2.50 -26.64
C GLN A 265 4.92 2.64 -26.19
N LEU A 266 3.99 2.44 -27.13
CA LEU A 266 2.55 2.39 -26.84
C LEU A 266 2.20 1.09 -26.08
N ARG A 267 1.61 1.23 -24.89
CA ARG A 267 1.13 0.09 -24.07
C ARG A 267 -0.22 -0.48 -24.50
N LYS A 268 -1.01 0.28 -25.26
CA LYS A 268 -2.30 -0.13 -25.82
C LYS A 268 -2.33 0.25 -27.28
N GLU A 269 -3.13 -0.47 -28.06
CA GLU A 269 -3.51 0.02 -29.37
C GLU A 269 -4.37 1.28 -29.20
N PRO A 270 -4.12 2.31 -30.02
CA PRO A 270 -5.00 3.45 -30.07
C PRO A 270 -6.42 2.96 -30.42
N VAL A 271 -7.42 3.50 -29.70
CA VAL A 271 -8.86 3.22 -29.85
C VAL A 271 -9.53 4.49 -30.33
#